data_AF-A0A7J5W8B0-F1
#
_entry.id   AF-A0A7J5W8B0-F1
#
_cell.length_a   1.000
_cell.length_b   1.000
_cell.length_c   1.000
_cell.angle_alpha   90.00
_cell.angle_beta   90.00
_cell.angle_gamma   90.00
#
_symmetry.space_group_name_H-M   'P 1'
#
loop_
_entity.id
_entity.type
_entity.pdbx_description
1 polymer ?
#
loop_
_entity_poly.entity_id
_entity_poly.type
_entity_poly.pdbx_seq_one_letter_code
_entity_poly.pdbx_strand_id
1 'polypeptide(L)'
;MPATVAIIRCDSYDESSVFDAVGRALELLGGAERFVRDGERIVLKPNFLVGATPDKVVNTHPMVFSAAARHLQAASAKLSYGDSPGFGNALAAARKIGIAQVAETLGVTYADFSEGRQVSFAEGELIKQFTIASAVLDSDGLVTLPKLKTHALTRMTGAVKNQFGCIPGMLKGEFHMRMPDVDRFAQMLVDLNRLLRPRLAIVDGIVGMQGNGPRGGDPRQIGAIIVSDDLVAVDATVCRIMNLDTALVGTVTYGTAWGLGDADDITYVGDPIEEFVVADYDVNRSPQSTTGSTGGGTLAKRLIVPRPVIDPTKCTACGTCVSVCPVDPKAVDWANGKGVPPVHDYGRCIRCYCCQELCPERAIDVRVPPLGRFLHARQ
;
A
#
# COMPACT_ATOMS: atom_id res chain seq x y z
N MET A 1 12.29 -5.49 -23.46
CA MET A 1 11.01 -5.07 -24.06
C MET A 1 10.39 -4.11 -23.06
N PRO A 2 9.81 -2.98 -23.50
CA PRO A 2 9.17 -2.02 -22.61
C PRO A 2 8.11 -2.70 -21.75
N ALA A 3 7.94 -2.22 -20.52
CA ALA A 3 6.83 -2.63 -19.67
C ALA A 3 5.52 -2.19 -20.32
N THR A 4 4.50 -3.05 -20.35
CA THR A 4 3.18 -2.70 -20.90
C THR A 4 2.19 -2.49 -19.78
N VAL A 5 1.57 -1.31 -19.71
CA VAL A 5 0.57 -0.98 -18.69
C VAL A 5 -0.77 -0.69 -19.37
N ALA A 6 -1.79 -1.49 -19.02
CA ALA A 6 -3.16 -1.24 -19.45
C ALA A 6 -3.84 -0.27 -18.48
N ILE A 7 -4.43 0.81 -19.01
CA ILE A 7 -5.21 1.79 -18.25
C ILE A 7 -6.59 1.88 -18.86
N ILE A 8 -7.63 1.59 -18.07
CA ILE A 8 -9.02 1.57 -18.54
C ILE A 8 -9.87 2.49 -17.68
N ARG A 9 -10.64 3.36 -18.35
CA ARG A 9 -11.65 4.21 -17.74
C ARG A 9 -12.73 3.34 -17.09
N CYS A 10 -12.98 3.57 -15.81
CA CYS A 10 -14.03 2.94 -15.03
C CYS A 10 -14.46 3.94 -13.95
N ASP A 11 -15.58 4.63 -14.15
CA ASP A 11 -15.97 5.77 -13.31
C ASP A 11 -16.80 5.41 -12.08
N SER A 12 -17.31 4.18 -12.01
CA SER A 12 -18.15 3.70 -10.92
C SER A 12 -17.73 2.30 -10.46
N TYR A 13 -18.20 1.91 -9.29
CA TYR A 13 -18.08 0.53 -8.80
C TYR A 13 -19.28 -0.33 -9.20
N ASP A 14 -19.97 -0.01 -10.30
CA ASP A 14 -21.03 -0.89 -10.82
C ASP A 14 -20.41 -2.19 -11.32
N GLU A 15 -21.05 -3.32 -11.00
CA GLU A 15 -20.46 -4.65 -11.22
C GLU A 15 -20.06 -4.89 -12.67
N SER A 16 -20.93 -4.57 -13.64
CA SER A 16 -20.64 -4.72 -15.07
C SER A 16 -19.51 -3.83 -15.52
N SER A 17 -19.51 -2.56 -15.13
CA SER A 17 -18.48 -1.58 -15.51
C SER A 17 -17.10 -2.00 -15.02
N VAL A 18 -16.99 -2.50 -13.79
CA VAL A 18 -15.70 -2.98 -13.24
C VAL A 18 -15.28 -4.30 -13.90
N PHE A 19 -16.23 -5.21 -14.12
CA PHE A 19 -15.97 -6.48 -14.81
C PHE A 19 -15.43 -6.25 -16.22
N ASP A 20 -16.08 -5.40 -17.00
CA ASP A 20 -15.69 -5.08 -18.37
C ASP A 20 -14.33 -4.35 -18.41
N ALA A 21 -14.09 -3.41 -17.49
CA ALA A 21 -12.82 -2.68 -17.43
C ALA A 21 -11.62 -3.60 -17.12
N VAL A 22 -11.77 -4.50 -16.15
CA VAL A 22 -10.72 -5.49 -15.83
C VAL A 22 -10.53 -6.47 -17.00
N GLY A 23 -11.60 -6.91 -17.64
CA GLY A 23 -11.54 -7.82 -18.81
C GLY A 23 -10.79 -7.19 -19.97
N ARG A 24 -11.18 -5.97 -20.38
CA ARG A 24 -10.51 -5.21 -21.44
C ARG A 24 -9.02 -4.99 -21.14
N ALA A 25 -8.67 -4.69 -19.88
CA ALA A 25 -7.28 -4.53 -19.48
C ALA A 25 -6.48 -5.84 -19.65
N LEU A 26 -7.04 -6.98 -19.24
CA LEU A 26 -6.40 -8.29 -19.39
C LEU A 26 -6.25 -8.68 -20.87
N GLU A 27 -7.27 -8.46 -21.68
CA GLU A 27 -7.23 -8.72 -23.14
C GLU A 27 -6.10 -7.95 -23.83
N LEU A 28 -5.95 -6.66 -23.52
CA LEU A 28 -4.88 -5.82 -24.06
C LEU A 28 -3.48 -6.29 -23.64
N LEU A 29 -3.37 -7.01 -22.53
CA LEU A 29 -2.11 -7.60 -22.06
C LEU A 29 -1.88 -9.04 -22.58
N GLY A 30 -2.79 -9.56 -23.41
CA GLY A 30 -2.68 -10.89 -24.02
C GLY A 30 -3.56 -11.96 -23.36
N GLY A 31 -4.58 -11.57 -22.60
CA GLY A 31 -5.53 -12.47 -21.95
C GLY A 31 -5.14 -12.88 -20.53
N ALA A 32 -6.12 -13.38 -19.78
CA ALA A 32 -5.91 -13.85 -18.41
C ALA A 32 -4.99 -15.09 -18.36
N GLU A 33 -5.05 -15.93 -19.40
CA GLU A 33 -4.29 -17.16 -19.58
C GLU A 33 -2.77 -16.93 -19.72
N ARG A 34 -2.35 -15.68 -19.95
CA ARG A 34 -0.94 -15.28 -19.88
C ARG A 34 -0.41 -15.33 -18.44
N PHE A 35 -1.26 -15.05 -17.45
CA PHE A 35 -0.86 -14.86 -16.05
C PHE A 35 -1.16 -16.08 -15.18
N VAL A 36 -2.09 -16.94 -15.61
CA VAL A 36 -2.51 -18.15 -14.89
C VAL A 36 -2.65 -19.34 -15.83
N ARG A 37 -2.53 -20.54 -15.28
CA ARG A 37 -2.71 -21.81 -15.99
C ARG A 37 -3.89 -22.60 -15.45
N ASP A 38 -4.37 -23.54 -16.25
CA ASP A 38 -5.45 -24.46 -15.87
C ASP A 38 -5.14 -25.18 -14.54
N GLY A 39 -6.04 -25.03 -13.57
CA GLY A 39 -5.95 -25.66 -12.26
C GLY A 39 -4.90 -25.08 -11.30
N GLU A 40 -4.17 -24.04 -11.70
CA GLU A 40 -3.09 -23.43 -10.93
C GLU A 40 -3.61 -22.73 -9.67
N ARG A 41 -2.92 -22.90 -8.53
CA ARG A 41 -3.33 -22.27 -7.26
C ARG A 41 -2.79 -20.84 -7.19
N ILE A 42 -3.68 -19.86 -7.33
CA ILE A 42 -3.33 -18.44 -7.29
C ILE A 42 -3.93 -17.80 -6.05
N VAL A 43 -3.09 -17.12 -5.27
CA VAL A 43 -3.58 -16.30 -4.16
C VAL A 43 -3.80 -14.86 -4.64
N LEU A 44 -5.01 -14.36 -4.43
CA LEU A 44 -5.36 -12.96 -4.59
C LEU A 44 -4.99 -12.18 -3.35
N LYS A 45 -4.21 -11.12 -3.53
CA LYS A 45 -3.70 -10.25 -2.46
C LYS A 45 -4.32 -8.86 -2.55
N PRO A 46 -5.55 -8.66 -2.04
CA PRO A 46 -6.11 -7.34 -1.86
C PRO A 46 -5.29 -6.52 -0.85
N ASN A 47 -5.63 -5.24 -0.73
CA ASN A 47 -5.11 -4.34 0.28
C ASN A 47 -6.07 -4.25 1.47
N PHE A 48 -5.70 -4.88 2.60
CA PHE A 48 -6.39 -4.78 3.89
C PHE A 48 -5.53 -3.98 4.87
N LEU A 49 -5.79 -2.67 4.98
CA LEU A 49 -5.19 -1.90 6.06
C LEU A 49 -5.87 -2.20 7.39
N VAL A 50 -7.21 -2.15 7.39
CA VAL A 50 -8.08 -2.34 8.55
C VAL A 50 -9.50 -2.66 8.06
N GLY A 51 -10.30 -3.34 8.88
CA GLY A 51 -11.73 -3.50 8.62
C GLY A 51 -12.46 -2.16 8.54
N ALA A 52 -12.70 -1.69 7.32
CA ALA A 52 -13.42 -0.47 7.00
C ALA A 52 -14.33 -0.72 5.81
N THR A 53 -15.51 -0.13 5.84
CA THR A 53 -16.49 -0.22 4.76
C THR A 53 -15.98 0.47 3.49
N PRO A 54 -16.44 0.06 2.29
CA PRO A 54 -15.92 0.57 1.01
C PRO A 54 -15.96 2.09 0.85
N ASP A 55 -16.96 2.77 1.41
CA ASP A 55 -17.11 4.23 1.39
C ASP A 55 -15.92 4.98 2.04
N LYS A 56 -15.12 4.29 2.85
CA LYS A 56 -13.94 4.87 3.49
C LYS A 56 -12.72 4.92 2.58
N VAL A 57 -12.74 4.22 1.43
CA VAL A 57 -11.68 4.22 0.40
C VAL A 57 -10.32 3.77 0.96
N VAL A 58 -10.34 2.97 2.03
CA VAL A 58 -9.13 2.52 2.72
C VAL A 58 -8.54 1.26 2.05
N ASN A 59 -9.40 0.37 1.59
CA ASN A 59 -9.05 -0.98 1.15
C ASN A 59 -9.47 -1.17 -0.31
N THR A 60 -9.01 -2.26 -0.93
CA THR A 60 -9.48 -2.69 -2.25
C THR A 60 -11.00 -2.86 -2.24
N HIS A 61 -11.67 -2.31 -3.24
CA HIS A 61 -13.12 -2.43 -3.36
C HIS A 61 -13.55 -3.88 -3.69
N PRO A 62 -14.63 -4.41 -3.09
CA PRO A 62 -15.13 -5.76 -3.37
C PRO A 62 -15.43 -6.04 -4.85
N MET A 63 -15.85 -5.03 -5.61
CA MET A 63 -16.13 -5.18 -7.04
C MET A 63 -14.87 -5.37 -7.89
N VAL A 64 -13.75 -4.73 -7.53
CA VAL A 64 -12.45 -4.98 -8.20
C VAL A 64 -11.96 -6.39 -7.87
N PHE A 65 -12.12 -6.81 -6.62
CA PHE A 65 -11.84 -8.20 -6.23
C PHE A 65 -12.70 -9.20 -7.00
N SER A 66 -14.01 -8.95 -7.10
CA SER A 66 -14.96 -9.79 -7.86
C SER A 66 -14.55 -9.93 -9.32
N ALA A 67 -14.28 -8.80 -9.99
CA ALA A 67 -13.89 -8.77 -11.40
C ALA A 67 -12.59 -9.54 -11.65
N ALA A 68 -11.56 -9.29 -10.84
CA ALA A 68 -10.29 -10.01 -10.93
C ALA A 68 -10.49 -11.53 -10.73
N ALA A 69 -11.24 -11.93 -9.70
CA ALA A 69 -11.49 -13.33 -9.42
C ALA A 69 -12.23 -14.03 -10.56
N ARG A 70 -13.29 -13.41 -11.09
CA ARG A 70 -14.10 -13.98 -12.17
C ARG A 70 -13.30 -14.18 -13.46
N HIS A 71 -12.49 -13.20 -13.86
CA HIS A 71 -11.65 -13.33 -15.06
C HIS A 71 -10.56 -14.40 -14.90
N LEU A 72 -9.93 -14.48 -13.74
CA LEU A 72 -8.89 -15.51 -13.49
C LEU A 72 -9.49 -16.92 -13.34
N GLN A 73 -10.69 -17.07 -12.77
CA GLN A 73 -11.42 -18.33 -12.73
C GLN A 73 -11.89 -18.77 -14.13
N ALA A 74 -12.26 -17.83 -15.00
CA ALA A 74 -12.59 -18.12 -16.40
C ALA A 74 -11.38 -18.69 -17.18
N ALA A 75 -10.17 -18.27 -16.81
CA ALA A 75 -8.91 -18.88 -17.24
C ALA A 75 -8.50 -20.11 -16.40
N SER A 76 -9.47 -20.73 -15.70
CA SER A 76 -9.34 -21.96 -14.91
C SER A 76 -8.40 -21.93 -13.70
N ALA A 77 -8.05 -20.76 -13.17
CA ALA A 77 -7.26 -20.68 -11.93
C ALA A 77 -8.06 -21.10 -10.69
N LYS A 78 -7.41 -21.82 -9.76
CA LYS A 78 -7.94 -22.10 -8.43
C LYS A 78 -7.55 -20.99 -7.47
N LEU A 79 -8.53 -20.19 -7.07
CA LEU A 79 -8.26 -18.98 -6.32
C LEU A 79 -8.42 -19.16 -4.81
N SER A 80 -7.51 -18.52 -4.08
CA SER A 80 -7.68 -18.18 -2.67
C SER A 80 -7.42 -16.69 -2.47
N TYR A 81 -7.73 -16.13 -1.30
CA TYR A 81 -7.45 -14.72 -1.01
C TYR A 81 -6.97 -14.51 0.42
N GLY A 82 -6.09 -13.53 0.63
CA GLY A 82 -5.65 -13.18 1.96
C GLY A 82 -4.79 -11.93 2.01
N ASP A 83 -4.69 -11.36 3.20
CA ASP A 83 -3.77 -10.29 3.55
C ASP A 83 -3.52 -10.33 5.07
N SER A 84 -2.42 -9.74 5.51
CA SER A 84 -2.14 -9.48 6.91
C SER A 84 -2.34 -7.99 7.20
N PRO A 85 -3.45 -7.55 7.84
CA PRO A 85 -3.59 -6.17 8.31
C PRO A 85 -2.66 -5.91 9.51
N GLY A 86 -2.30 -4.65 9.75
CA GLY A 86 -1.43 -4.26 10.87
C GLY A 86 -2.09 -4.40 12.25
N PHE A 87 -3.43 -4.48 12.30
CA PHE A 87 -4.19 -4.57 13.53
C PHE A 87 -5.52 -5.31 13.30
N GLY A 88 -5.93 -6.14 14.26
CA GLY A 88 -7.19 -6.89 14.24
C GLY A 88 -7.14 -8.21 13.46
N ASN A 89 -8.29 -8.87 13.37
CA ASN A 89 -8.44 -10.15 12.67
C ASN A 89 -8.69 -9.91 11.16
N ALA A 90 -7.89 -10.56 10.30
CA ALA A 90 -7.92 -10.37 8.85
C ALA A 90 -9.24 -10.80 8.20
N LEU A 91 -9.79 -11.96 8.58
CA LEU A 91 -11.09 -12.41 8.07
C LEU A 91 -12.24 -11.50 8.50
N ALA A 92 -12.21 -11.00 9.75
CA ALA A 92 -13.16 -10.01 10.21
C ALA A 92 -13.03 -8.69 9.43
N ALA A 93 -11.81 -8.28 9.08
CA ALA A 93 -11.58 -7.12 8.21
C ALA A 93 -12.17 -7.36 6.81
N ALA A 94 -11.92 -8.52 6.21
CA ALA A 94 -12.46 -8.89 4.90
C ALA A 94 -14.01 -8.87 4.88
N ARG A 95 -14.66 -9.36 5.95
CA ARG A 95 -16.12 -9.29 6.10
C ARG A 95 -16.66 -7.86 6.20
N LYS A 96 -15.95 -6.99 6.91
CA LYS A 96 -16.35 -5.57 7.03
C LYS A 96 -16.11 -4.79 5.74
N ILE A 97 -15.11 -5.18 4.95
CA ILE A 97 -14.85 -4.62 3.62
C ILE A 97 -15.89 -5.11 2.61
N GLY A 98 -16.44 -6.32 2.77
CA GLY A 98 -17.36 -6.93 1.82
C GLY A 98 -16.71 -7.99 0.91
N ILE A 99 -15.38 -8.15 0.98
CA ILE A 99 -14.65 -9.10 0.15
C ILE A 99 -14.95 -10.54 0.54
N ALA A 100 -15.15 -10.83 1.84
CA ALA A 100 -15.43 -12.20 2.27
C ALA A 100 -16.75 -12.73 1.67
N GLN A 101 -17.79 -11.89 1.61
CA GLN A 101 -19.09 -12.23 1.06
C GLN A 101 -19.02 -12.47 -0.46
N VAL A 102 -18.26 -11.64 -1.18
CA VAL A 102 -18.01 -11.84 -2.61
C VAL A 102 -17.22 -13.13 -2.83
N ALA A 103 -16.18 -13.38 -2.03
CA ALA A 103 -15.35 -14.57 -2.13
C ALA A 103 -16.15 -15.85 -1.87
N GLU A 104 -17.02 -15.86 -0.85
CA GLU A 104 -17.95 -16.95 -0.55
C GLU A 104 -18.87 -17.25 -1.74
N THR A 105 -19.41 -16.21 -2.38
CA THR A 105 -20.27 -16.35 -3.58
C THR A 105 -19.51 -16.96 -4.77
N LEU A 106 -18.24 -16.59 -4.95
CA LEU A 106 -17.39 -17.05 -6.05
C LEU A 106 -16.65 -18.36 -5.75
N GLY A 107 -16.80 -18.93 -4.55
CA GLY A 107 -16.04 -20.11 -4.11
C GLY A 107 -14.54 -19.87 -3.95
N VAL A 108 -14.11 -18.62 -3.74
CA VAL A 108 -12.70 -18.25 -3.50
C VAL A 108 -12.40 -18.40 -2.01
N THR A 109 -11.47 -19.29 -1.67
CA THR A 109 -11.22 -19.65 -0.27
C THR A 109 -10.38 -18.60 0.46
N TYR A 110 -10.69 -18.33 1.73
CA TYR A 110 -9.83 -17.51 2.57
C TYR A 110 -8.53 -18.27 2.87
N ALA A 111 -7.40 -17.61 2.63
CA ALA A 111 -6.07 -18.10 2.94
C ALA A 111 -5.53 -17.34 4.15
N ASP A 112 -5.07 -18.07 5.17
CA ASP A 112 -4.58 -17.45 6.40
C ASP A 112 -3.12 -16.97 6.26
N PHE A 113 -2.91 -15.69 6.55
CA PHE A 113 -1.61 -15.01 6.51
C PHE A 113 -1.03 -14.81 7.92
N SER A 114 -1.56 -15.50 8.93
CA SER A 114 -1.10 -15.41 10.32
C SER A 114 0.19 -16.21 10.57
N GLU A 115 0.31 -17.38 9.95
CA GLU A 115 1.49 -18.24 10.01
C GLU A 115 2.46 -17.94 8.87
N GLY A 116 3.76 -18.04 9.12
CA GLY A 116 4.75 -17.90 8.06
C GLY A 116 5.99 -18.76 8.26
N ARG A 117 6.70 -18.97 7.15
CA ARG A 117 7.94 -19.73 7.07
C ARG A 117 9.08 -18.82 6.67
N GLN A 118 10.26 -19.08 7.23
CA GLN A 118 11.47 -18.40 6.79
C GLN A 118 11.89 -18.93 5.42
N VAL A 119 12.23 -18.00 4.53
CA VAL A 119 12.70 -18.27 3.17
C VAL A 119 13.98 -17.47 2.96
N SER A 120 15.04 -18.18 2.60
CA SER A 120 16.32 -17.56 2.23
C SER A 120 16.20 -16.86 0.88
N PHE A 121 16.85 -15.71 0.75
CA PHE A 121 16.92 -14.91 -0.46
C PHE A 121 18.33 -14.36 -0.62
N ALA A 122 19.27 -15.24 -0.96
CA ALA A 122 20.70 -14.92 -0.95
C ALA A 122 21.07 -13.78 -1.93
N GLU A 123 20.29 -13.63 -2.98
CA GLU A 123 20.37 -12.63 -4.04
C GLU A 123 19.72 -11.27 -3.70
N GLY A 124 19.06 -11.14 -2.54
CA GLY A 124 18.50 -9.86 -2.10
C GLY A 124 19.59 -8.81 -1.84
N GLU A 125 19.42 -7.57 -2.24
CA GLU A 125 20.46 -6.55 -2.11
C GLU A 125 20.66 -6.14 -0.63
N LEU A 126 19.56 -6.01 0.10
CA LEU A 126 19.54 -5.61 1.52
C LEU A 126 19.13 -6.76 2.44
N ILE A 127 18.08 -7.50 2.09
CA ILE A 127 17.50 -8.54 2.96
C ILE A 127 17.74 -9.92 2.38
N LYS A 128 18.46 -10.75 3.16
CA LYS A 128 18.89 -12.09 2.75
C LYS A 128 17.93 -13.21 3.17
N GLN A 129 16.91 -12.88 3.95
CA GLN A 129 15.92 -13.84 4.43
C GLN A 129 14.63 -13.09 4.82
N PHE A 130 13.49 -13.65 4.46
CA PHE A 130 12.18 -13.16 4.88
C PHE A 130 11.38 -14.26 5.58
N THR A 131 10.53 -13.88 6.53
CA THR A 131 9.41 -14.72 6.94
C THR A 131 8.20 -14.35 6.10
N ILE A 132 7.70 -15.29 5.31
CA ILE A 132 6.57 -15.09 4.40
C ILE A 132 5.39 -15.95 4.84
N ALA A 133 4.18 -15.41 4.73
CA ALA A 133 2.94 -16.11 5.01
C ALA A 133 2.89 -17.47 4.30
N SER A 134 2.57 -18.54 5.02
CA SER A 134 2.59 -19.91 4.48
C SER A 134 1.66 -20.05 3.29
N ALA A 135 0.47 -19.43 3.36
CA ALA A 135 -0.50 -19.36 2.27
C ALA A 135 0.07 -18.82 0.95
N VAL A 136 0.98 -17.85 1.00
CA VAL A 136 1.63 -17.30 -0.21
C VAL A 136 2.61 -18.33 -0.78
N LEU A 137 3.38 -18.97 0.09
CA LEU A 137 4.38 -19.97 -0.29
C LEU A 137 3.77 -21.31 -0.77
N ASP A 138 2.55 -21.64 -0.35
CA ASP A 138 1.83 -22.86 -0.76
C ASP A 138 1.05 -22.66 -2.09
N SER A 139 0.96 -21.42 -2.56
CA SER A 139 0.38 -21.06 -3.85
C SER A 139 1.42 -21.13 -4.97
N ASP A 140 0.97 -21.37 -6.19
CA ASP A 140 1.82 -21.41 -7.39
C ASP A 140 2.07 -19.99 -7.94
N GLY A 141 1.26 -19.00 -7.53
CA GLY A 141 1.38 -17.62 -7.96
C GLY A 141 0.55 -16.64 -7.14
N LEU A 142 0.90 -15.36 -7.27
CA LEU A 142 0.35 -14.25 -6.50
C LEU A 142 -0.13 -13.17 -7.47
N VAL A 143 -1.39 -12.76 -7.34
CA VAL A 143 -1.95 -11.59 -8.05
C VAL A 143 -2.33 -10.54 -7.02
N THR A 144 -1.83 -9.31 -7.19
CA THR A 144 -2.00 -8.25 -6.21
C THR A 144 -3.05 -7.23 -6.65
N LEU A 145 -3.91 -6.81 -5.72
CA LEU A 145 -5.00 -5.88 -5.98
C LEU A 145 -4.84 -4.62 -5.10
N PRO A 146 -3.84 -3.76 -5.35
CA PRO A 146 -3.58 -2.60 -4.49
C PRO A 146 -4.66 -1.52 -4.64
N LYS A 147 -4.79 -0.69 -3.60
CA LYS A 147 -5.61 0.53 -3.61
C LYS A 147 -4.73 1.74 -3.94
N LEU A 148 -5.15 2.58 -4.87
CA LEU A 148 -4.49 3.85 -5.14
C LEU A 148 -4.71 4.82 -3.96
N LYS A 149 -3.67 5.07 -3.18
CA LYS A 149 -3.73 5.99 -2.03
C LYS A 149 -2.38 6.54 -1.61
N THR A 150 -2.43 7.73 -1.03
CA THR A 150 -1.31 8.35 -0.31
C THR A 150 -0.89 7.55 0.93
N HIS A 151 0.35 7.78 1.36
CA HIS A 151 0.91 7.18 2.57
C HIS A 151 1.91 8.15 3.23
N ALA A 152 1.78 8.39 4.53
CA ALA A 152 2.63 9.33 5.27
C ALA A 152 4.14 9.07 5.15
N LEU A 153 4.54 7.78 5.26
CA LEU A 153 5.95 7.38 5.19
C LEU A 153 6.51 7.37 3.74
N THR A 154 5.88 6.60 2.85
CA THR A 154 6.38 6.29 1.49
C THR A 154 5.77 7.16 0.39
N ARG A 155 5.04 8.23 0.74
CA ARG A 155 4.25 9.12 -0.14
C ARG A 155 3.01 8.47 -0.74
N MET A 156 3.13 7.25 -1.24
CA MET A 156 2.02 6.42 -1.75
C MET A 156 2.11 4.98 -1.25
N THR A 157 1.03 4.23 -1.41
CA THR A 157 1.01 2.77 -1.17
C THR A 157 1.52 2.02 -2.40
N GLY A 158 0.74 1.93 -3.48
CA GLY A 158 1.17 1.26 -4.70
C GLY A 158 1.21 -0.27 -4.63
N ALA A 159 1.51 -0.90 -5.77
CA ALA A 159 1.60 -2.33 -5.98
C ALA A 159 2.81 -2.95 -5.27
N VAL A 160 3.97 -2.29 -5.29
CA VAL A 160 5.20 -2.80 -4.64
C VAL A 160 4.99 -2.87 -3.12
N LYS A 161 4.51 -1.80 -2.47
CA LYS A 161 4.29 -1.81 -1.01
C LYS A 161 3.19 -2.77 -0.57
N ASN A 162 2.22 -3.08 -1.43
CA ASN A 162 1.09 -3.94 -1.06
C ASN A 162 1.53 -5.36 -0.64
N GLN A 163 2.70 -5.80 -1.10
CA GLN A 163 3.27 -7.11 -0.71
C GLN A 163 3.80 -7.14 0.72
N PHE A 164 3.94 -5.99 1.38
CA PHE A 164 4.29 -5.96 2.80
C PHE A 164 3.30 -6.75 3.66
N GLY A 165 2.05 -6.87 3.20
CA GLY A 165 1.04 -7.72 3.83
C GLY A 165 1.28 -9.23 3.71
N CYS A 166 2.22 -9.68 2.88
CA CYS A 166 2.69 -11.07 2.83
C CYS A 166 3.65 -11.41 3.98
N ILE A 167 4.10 -10.40 4.76
CA ILE A 167 4.83 -10.60 6.00
C ILE A 167 3.81 -10.76 7.15
N PRO A 168 3.83 -11.89 7.86
CA PRO A 168 2.79 -12.21 8.83
C PRO A 168 2.90 -11.37 10.11
N GLY A 169 1.74 -10.90 10.58
CA GLY A 169 1.52 -10.44 11.95
C GLY A 169 2.41 -9.28 12.39
N MET A 170 2.99 -9.41 13.59
CA MET A 170 3.73 -8.34 14.29
C MET A 170 5.11 -8.06 13.68
N LEU A 171 5.64 -8.95 12.83
CA LEU A 171 6.94 -8.76 12.17
C LEU A 171 6.98 -7.48 11.33
N LYS A 172 5.83 -7.04 10.82
CA LYS A 172 5.70 -5.76 10.12
C LYS A 172 6.06 -4.56 11.00
N GLY A 173 5.67 -4.59 12.28
CA GLY A 173 6.04 -3.54 13.24
C GLY A 173 7.55 -3.54 13.50
N GLU A 174 8.16 -4.73 13.55
CA GLU A 174 9.61 -4.89 13.70
C GLU A 174 10.39 -4.35 12.49
N PHE A 175 9.91 -4.57 11.26
CA PHE A 175 10.52 -3.96 10.08
C PHE A 175 10.51 -2.43 10.15
N HIS A 176 9.41 -1.82 10.60
CA HIS A 176 9.36 -0.36 10.81
C HIS A 176 10.33 0.14 11.89
N MET A 177 10.68 -0.70 12.89
CA MET A 177 11.67 -0.35 13.90
C MET A 177 13.11 -0.51 13.40
N ARG A 178 13.39 -1.63 12.75
CA ARG A 178 14.73 -1.97 12.24
C ARG A 178 15.11 -1.12 11.03
N MET A 179 14.12 -0.57 10.32
CA MET A 179 14.27 0.31 9.17
C MET A 179 13.61 1.66 9.45
N PRO A 180 14.17 2.48 10.37
CA PRO A 180 13.60 3.78 10.68
C PRO A 180 13.79 4.79 9.54
N ASP A 181 14.61 4.45 8.55
CA ASP A 181 14.85 5.25 7.36
C ASP A 181 13.96 4.77 6.20
N VAL A 182 13.34 5.72 5.50
CA VAL A 182 12.37 5.44 4.44
C VAL A 182 13.03 4.78 3.24
N ASP A 183 14.29 5.11 2.94
CA ASP A 183 15.03 4.53 1.81
C ASP A 183 15.34 3.06 2.06
N ARG A 184 15.84 2.72 3.25
CA ARG A 184 16.03 1.30 3.65
C ARG A 184 14.72 0.53 3.67
N PHE A 185 13.62 1.15 4.11
CA PHE A 185 12.32 0.50 4.07
C PHE A 185 11.86 0.23 2.63
N ALA A 186 12.03 1.20 1.71
CA ALA A 186 11.73 1.02 0.30
C ALA A 186 12.58 -0.08 -0.34
N GLN A 187 13.88 -0.12 -0.06
CA GLN A 187 14.80 -1.18 -0.49
C GLN A 187 14.35 -2.57 -0.03
N MET A 188 13.95 -2.73 1.24
CA MET A 188 13.40 -3.98 1.74
C MET A 188 12.13 -4.40 0.97
N LEU A 189 11.24 -3.45 0.66
CA LEU A 189 10.05 -3.74 -0.13
C LEU A 189 10.40 -4.21 -1.55
N VAL A 190 11.45 -3.65 -2.17
CA VAL A 190 11.93 -4.11 -3.48
C VAL A 190 12.45 -5.53 -3.40
N ASP A 191 13.30 -5.86 -2.41
CA ASP A 191 13.78 -7.24 -2.22
C ASP A 191 12.62 -8.22 -1.95
N LEU A 192 11.63 -7.81 -1.15
CA LEU A 192 10.44 -8.62 -0.90
C LEU A 192 9.69 -8.93 -2.21
N ASN A 193 9.55 -7.97 -3.10
CA ASN A 193 8.90 -8.18 -4.39
C ASN A 193 9.75 -9.02 -5.35
N ARG A 194 11.08 -8.88 -5.33
CA ARG A 194 12.01 -9.73 -6.09
C ARG A 194 11.96 -11.19 -5.63
N LEU A 195 11.74 -11.43 -4.33
CA LEU A 195 11.50 -12.77 -3.78
C LEU A 195 10.13 -13.32 -4.21
N LEU A 196 9.06 -12.55 -3.99
CA LEU A 196 7.68 -13.01 -4.18
C LEU A 196 7.25 -13.12 -5.64
N ARG A 197 7.82 -12.28 -6.53
CA ARG A 197 7.50 -12.18 -7.96
C ARG A 197 5.98 -12.21 -8.24
N PRO A 198 5.19 -11.23 -7.75
CA PRO A 198 3.79 -11.13 -8.11
C PRO A 198 3.62 -11.14 -9.63
N ARG A 199 2.66 -11.91 -10.14
CA ARG A 199 2.49 -12.11 -11.58
C ARG A 199 1.76 -10.99 -12.28
N LEU A 200 0.90 -10.31 -11.53
CA LEU A 200 -0.01 -9.30 -12.05
C LEU A 200 -0.42 -8.38 -10.91
N ALA A 201 -0.45 -7.08 -11.19
CA ALA A 201 -1.09 -6.07 -10.37
C ALA A 201 -2.35 -5.56 -11.06
N ILE A 202 -3.47 -5.49 -10.33
CA ILE A 202 -4.72 -4.83 -10.77
C ILE A 202 -5.03 -3.73 -9.75
N VAL A 203 -4.69 -2.49 -10.07
CA VAL A 203 -4.87 -1.35 -9.17
C VAL A 203 -6.33 -0.89 -9.17
N ASP A 204 -6.93 -0.85 -7.98
CA ASP A 204 -8.17 -0.12 -7.73
C ASP A 204 -7.86 1.39 -7.65
N GLY A 205 -7.98 2.05 -8.80
CA GLY A 205 -7.83 3.49 -8.98
C GLY A 205 -9.14 4.19 -9.35
N ILE A 206 -10.31 3.59 -9.13
CA ILE A 206 -11.60 4.21 -9.47
C ILE A 206 -11.83 5.42 -8.58
N VAL A 207 -11.87 5.19 -7.26
CA VAL A 207 -11.79 6.25 -6.24
C VAL A 207 -10.49 6.05 -5.44
N GLY A 208 -9.56 6.99 -5.54
CA GLY A 208 -8.33 7.02 -4.75
C GLY A 208 -8.48 7.70 -3.39
N MET A 209 -7.42 7.70 -2.59
CA MET A 209 -7.35 8.49 -1.34
C MET A 209 -6.16 9.44 -1.34
N GLN A 210 -6.45 10.74 -1.19
CA GLN A 210 -5.47 11.83 -1.13
C GLN A 210 -5.32 12.39 0.29
N GLY A 211 -4.27 13.19 0.53
CA GLY A 211 -4.03 13.85 1.81
C GLY A 211 -3.48 12.94 2.90
N ASN A 212 -4.15 12.89 4.07
CA ASN A 212 -3.67 12.21 5.28
C ASN A 212 -3.85 10.68 5.25
N GLY A 213 -3.53 10.03 4.13
CA GLY A 213 -3.53 8.57 3.97
C GLY A 213 -2.51 7.85 4.87
N PRO A 214 -2.60 6.52 5.02
CA PRO A 214 -3.40 5.61 4.19
C PRO A 214 -4.80 5.28 4.77
N ARG A 215 -5.23 5.96 5.83
CA ARG A 215 -6.57 5.78 6.45
C ARG A 215 -7.37 7.06 6.63
N GLY A 216 -6.68 8.16 6.97
CA GLY A 216 -7.28 9.45 7.34
C GLY A 216 -7.42 10.44 6.20
N GLY A 217 -7.15 10.02 4.96
CA GLY A 217 -7.25 10.86 3.77
C GLY A 217 -8.68 10.96 3.23
N ASP A 218 -8.81 11.78 2.19
CA ASP A 218 -10.09 12.09 1.54
C ASP A 218 -10.26 11.31 0.23
N PRO A 219 -11.47 10.83 -0.08
CA PRO A 219 -11.78 10.23 -1.37
C PRO A 219 -11.48 11.18 -2.54
N ARG A 220 -10.89 10.66 -3.61
CA ARG A 220 -10.62 11.40 -4.85
C ARG A 220 -11.03 10.56 -6.05
N GLN A 221 -12.00 11.03 -6.83
CA GLN A 221 -12.38 10.38 -8.09
C GLN A 221 -11.21 10.46 -9.09
N ILE A 222 -10.86 9.33 -9.69
CA ILE A 222 -9.84 9.21 -10.74
C ILE A 222 -10.43 8.46 -11.94
N GLY A 223 -11.16 7.37 -11.67
CA GLY A 223 -11.88 6.58 -12.66
C GLY A 223 -11.01 5.59 -13.42
N ALA A 224 -10.00 4.99 -12.79
CA ALA A 224 -9.03 4.11 -13.47
C ALA A 224 -8.96 2.69 -12.91
N ILE A 225 -8.89 1.71 -13.81
CA ILE A 225 -8.32 0.39 -13.56
C ILE A 225 -6.96 0.33 -14.26
N ILE A 226 -5.89 0.01 -13.51
CA ILE A 226 -4.51 -0.02 -14.02
C ILE A 226 -3.98 -1.43 -13.84
N VAL A 227 -3.46 -2.04 -14.91
CA VAL A 227 -3.05 -3.45 -14.92
C VAL A 227 -1.69 -3.64 -15.61
N SER A 228 -0.80 -4.42 -14.99
CA SER A 228 0.46 -4.87 -15.60
C SER A 228 1.08 -6.03 -14.81
N ASP A 229 1.97 -6.80 -15.44
CA ASP A 229 2.91 -7.71 -14.78
C ASP A 229 4.18 -7.02 -14.27
N ASP A 230 4.40 -5.74 -14.61
CA ASP A 230 5.48 -4.92 -14.07
C ASP A 230 4.98 -3.99 -12.95
N LEU A 231 5.34 -4.30 -11.70
CA LEU A 231 4.88 -3.54 -10.54
C LEU A 231 5.51 -2.14 -10.43
N VAL A 232 6.71 -1.95 -10.97
CA VAL A 232 7.39 -0.65 -10.96
C VAL A 232 6.74 0.27 -11.99
N ALA A 233 6.44 -0.26 -13.19
CA ALA A 233 5.72 0.48 -14.22
C ALA A 233 4.32 0.89 -13.76
N VAL A 234 3.62 0.01 -13.01
CA VAL A 234 2.34 0.33 -12.38
C VAL A 234 2.47 1.46 -11.37
N ASP A 235 3.46 1.39 -10.48
CA ASP A 235 3.65 2.44 -9.46
C ASP A 235 4.12 3.77 -10.08
N ALA A 236 4.93 3.74 -11.14
CA ALA A 236 5.30 4.92 -11.93
C ALA A 236 4.07 5.55 -12.63
N THR A 237 3.16 4.71 -13.13
CA THR A 237 1.89 5.15 -13.72
C THR A 237 1.00 5.81 -12.67
N VAL A 238 0.91 5.23 -11.47
CA VAL A 238 0.20 5.83 -10.34
C VAL A 238 0.84 7.17 -9.93
N CYS A 239 2.17 7.28 -9.95
CA CYS A 239 2.86 8.55 -9.72
C CYS A 239 2.44 9.61 -10.75
N ARG A 240 2.40 9.26 -12.04
CA ARG A 240 1.94 10.16 -13.12
C ARG A 240 0.49 10.62 -12.90
N ILE A 241 -0.41 9.71 -12.52
CA ILE A 241 -1.82 10.03 -12.18
C ILE A 241 -1.89 11.03 -11.01
N MET A 242 -1.07 10.83 -9.96
CA MET A 242 -1.01 11.73 -8.81
C MET A 242 -0.24 13.04 -9.08
N ASN A 243 0.31 13.22 -10.30
CA ASN A 243 1.26 14.29 -10.60
C ASN A 243 2.40 14.34 -9.55
N LEU A 244 2.99 13.18 -9.29
CA LEU A 244 4.09 12.96 -8.34
C LEU A 244 5.32 12.51 -9.12
N ASP A 245 6.46 13.13 -8.84
CA ASP A 245 7.74 12.72 -9.42
C ASP A 245 8.15 11.33 -8.90
N THR A 246 8.44 10.40 -9.82
CA THR A 246 8.86 9.04 -9.51
C THR A 246 10.17 9.00 -8.72
N ALA A 247 11.03 10.00 -8.88
CA ALA A 247 12.28 10.14 -8.11
C ALA A 247 12.04 10.31 -6.60
N LEU A 248 10.83 10.71 -6.19
CA LEU A 248 10.45 10.83 -4.79
C LEU A 248 9.94 9.51 -4.19
N VAL A 249 9.69 8.48 -5.00
CA VAL A 249 9.12 7.22 -4.54
C VAL A 249 10.18 6.14 -4.56
N GLY A 250 10.78 5.88 -3.40
CA GLY A 250 11.91 4.96 -3.27
C GLY A 250 11.66 3.56 -3.83
N THR A 251 10.41 3.05 -3.76
CA THR A 251 10.07 1.73 -4.33
C THR A 251 10.13 1.73 -5.85
N VAL A 252 9.89 2.87 -6.50
CA VAL A 252 10.06 3.04 -7.95
C VAL A 252 11.54 3.15 -8.26
N THR A 253 12.28 4.06 -7.61
CA THR A 253 13.70 4.30 -7.91
C THR A 253 14.58 3.07 -7.65
N TYR A 254 14.46 2.43 -6.48
CA TYR A 254 15.20 1.21 -6.17
C TYR A 254 14.65 0.01 -6.94
N GLY A 255 13.35 -0.01 -7.26
CA GLY A 255 12.74 -1.05 -8.08
C GLY A 255 13.35 -1.11 -9.48
N THR A 256 13.47 0.05 -10.14
CA THR A 256 14.15 0.17 -11.43
C THR A 256 15.63 -0.18 -11.31
N ALA A 257 16.33 0.40 -10.33
CA ALA A 257 17.76 0.19 -10.17
C ALA A 257 18.14 -1.28 -9.87
N TRP A 258 17.28 -2.04 -9.19
CA TRP A 258 17.53 -3.43 -8.80
C TRP A 258 16.85 -4.46 -9.72
N GLY A 259 16.32 -4.00 -10.85
CA GLY A 259 15.74 -4.86 -11.89
C GLY A 259 14.43 -5.55 -11.46
N LEU A 260 13.64 -4.93 -10.58
CA LEU A 260 12.29 -5.40 -10.27
C LEU A 260 11.31 -5.09 -11.42
N GLY A 261 11.52 -3.99 -12.13
CA GLY A 261 10.68 -3.52 -13.23
C GLY A 261 11.20 -2.21 -13.79
N ASP A 262 10.48 -1.57 -14.71
CA ASP A 262 10.91 -0.35 -15.40
C ASP A 262 9.95 0.82 -15.16
N ALA A 263 10.50 1.99 -14.80
CA ALA A 263 9.72 3.21 -14.57
C ALA A 263 9.78 4.20 -15.75
N ASP A 264 10.72 4.01 -16.66
CA ASP A 264 11.08 4.96 -17.72
C ASP A 264 10.64 4.46 -19.11
N ASP A 265 10.69 3.15 -19.37
CA ASP A 265 10.29 2.53 -20.65
C ASP A 265 8.92 1.85 -20.55
N ILE A 266 7.85 2.67 -20.51
CA ILE A 266 6.46 2.21 -20.36
C ILE A 266 5.67 2.42 -21.66
N THR A 267 5.09 1.34 -22.18
CA THR A 267 4.08 1.36 -23.24
C THR A 267 2.68 1.31 -22.63
N TYR A 268 1.88 2.36 -22.86
CA TYR A 268 0.49 2.41 -22.43
C TYR A 268 -0.45 1.80 -23.47
N VAL A 269 -1.41 0.99 -23.01
CA VAL A 269 -2.51 0.45 -23.83
C VAL A 269 -3.85 0.74 -23.15
N GLY A 270 -4.92 0.82 -23.94
CA GLY A 270 -6.24 1.20 -23.45
C GLY A 270 -6.53 2.68 -23.67
N ASP A 271 -6.94 3.38 -22.62
CA ASP A 271 -7.32 4.79 -22.68
C ASP A 271 -6.10 5.71 -22.38
N PRO A 272 -6.04 6.95 -22.92
CA PRO A 272 -4.86 7.81 -22.79
C PRO A 272 -4.59 8.21 -21.33
N ILE A 273 -3.34 7.99 -20.87
CA ILE A 273 -2.93 8.29 -19.48
C ILE A 273 -3.14 9.76 -19.10
N GLU A 274 -3.02 10.69 -20.05
CA GLU A 274 -3.21 12.13 -19.85
C GLU A 274 -4.59 12.46 -19.28
N GLU A 275 -5.62 11.67 -19.61
CA GLU A 275 -6.98 11.90 -19.13
C GLU A 275 -7.22 11.48 -17.67
N PHE A 276 -6.24 10.83 -17.05
CA PHE A 276 -6.30 10.38 -15.66
C PHE A 276 -5.41 11.22 -14.73
N VAL A 277 -4.61 12.14 -15.27
CA VAL A 277 -3.70 12.97 -14.47
C VAL A 277 -4.50 13.95 -13.63
N VAL A 278 -4.35 13.83 -12.31
CA VAL A 278 -4.96 14.71 -11.32
C VAL A 278 -3.90 15.69 -10.84
N ALA A 279 -3.75 16.81 -11.54
CA ALA A 279 -2.66 17.77 -11.31
C ALA A 279 -2.62 18.31 -9.86
N ASP A 280 -3.78 18.49 -9.24
CA ASP A 280 -3.99 18.99 -7.88
C ASP A 280 -4.18 17.87 -6.84
N TYR A 281 -3.78 16.62 -7.15
CA TYR A 281 -3.85 15.53 -6.19
C TYR A 281 -3.07 15.89 -4.93
N ASP A 282 -3.70 15.79 -3.76
CA ASP A 282 -3.05 16.12 -2.49
C ASP A 282 -2.10 14.99 -2.08
N VAL A 283 -0.81 15.16 -2.37
CA VAL A 283 0.27 14.22 -2.07
C VAL A 283 1.53 14.98 -1.69
N ASN A 284 2.35 14.38 -0.82
CA ASN A 284 3.61 14.95 -0.38
C ASN A 284 4.66 14.96 -1.53
N ARG A 285 4.84 16.13 -2.14
CA ARG A 285 5.86 16.40 -3.19
C ARG A 285 7.18 16.94 -2.64
N SER A 286 7.33 17.01 -1.32
CA SER A 286 8.58 17.49 -0.72
C SER A 286 9.72 16.51 -1.03
N PRO A 287 10.89 17.00 -1.50
CA PRO A 287 12.08 16.18 -1.66
C PRO A 287 12.66 15.72 -0.32
N GLN A 288 12.17 16.30 0.79
CA GLN A 288 12.72 16.01 2.10
C GLN A 288 12.26 14.66 2.64
N SER A 289 13.17 14.01 3.35
CA SER A 289 12.90 12.73 4.01
C SER A 289 11.77 12.87 5.04
N THR A 290 10.85 11.92 5.02
CA THR A 290 9.74 11.80 5.98
C THR A 290 10.18 11.25 7.34
N THR A 291 11.40 10.72 7.43
CA THR A 291 12.00 10.13 8.64
C THR A 291 13.26 10.86 9.11
N GLY A 292 13.86 11.68 8.26
CA GLY A 292 14.98 12.57 8.60
C GLY A 292 16.38 12.04 8.28
N SER A 293 16.61 11.57 7.05
CA SER A 293 17.91 11.02 6.59
C SER A 293 19.06 12.04 6.44
N THR A 294 18.88 13.31 6.80
CA THR A 294 19.98 14.28 6.80
C THR A 294 20.68 14.24 8.15
N GLY A 295 22.03 14.14 8.14
CA GLY A 295 22.92 13.99 9.30
C GLY A 295 22.90 15.12 10.36
N GLY A 296 21.78 15.82 10.54
CA GLY A 296 21.51 16.69 11.67
C GLY A 296 21.07 15.88 12.90
N GLY A 297 21.61 16.25 14.06
CA GLY A 297 21.26 15.60 15.34
C GLY A 297 19.76 15.71 15.68
N THR A 298 19.36 15.05 16.77
CA THR A 298 17.96 14.89 17.25
C THR A 298 17.15 16.20 17.27
N LEU A 299 17.82 17.34 17.49
CA LEU A 299 17.21 18.67 17.46
C LEU A 299 16.76 19.10 16.06
N ALA A 300 17.57 18.88 15.02
CA ALA A 300 17.22 19.22 13.64
C ALA A 300 15.99 18.41 13.16
N LYS A 301 15.99 17.10 13.47
CA LYS A 301 14.85 16.21 13.21
C LYS A 301 13.56 16.71 13.87
N ARG A 302 13.64 17.28 15.08
CA ARG A 302 12.45 17.83 15.78
C ARG A 302 11.88 19.10 15.12
N LEU A 303 12.75 19.90 14.48
CA LEU A 303 12.40 21.22 13.96
C LEU A 303 12.02 21.23 12.47
N ILE A 304 12.41 20.21 11.71
CA ILE A 304 12.28 20.22 10.24
C ILE A 304 11.44 19.05 9.74
N VAL A 305 11.58 17.86 10.32
CA VAL A 305 10.95 16.64 9.80
C VAL A 305 9.46 16.59 10.15
N PRO A 306 8.58 16.15 9.21
CA PRO A 306 7.16 15.95 9.50
C PRO A 306 6.94 15.05 10.72
N ARG A 307 5.81 15.25 11.42
CA ARG A 307 5.52 14.50 12.65
C ARG A 307 4.02 14.27 12.85
N PRO A 308 3.63 13.15 13.49
CA PRO A 308 2.24 12.92 13.89
C PRO A 308 1.84 13.92 14.98
N VAL A 309 0.68 14.55 14.83
CA VAL A 309 0.08 15.49 15.78
C VAL A 309 -1.35 15.06 16.04
N ILE A 310 -1.70 14.85 17.31
CA ILE A 310 -3.06 14.47 17.70
C ILE A 310 -3.94 15.73 17.73
N ASP A 311 -5.08 15.66 17.07
CA ASP A 311 -6.17 16.61 17.16
C ASP A 311 -7.06 16.25 18.38
N PRO A 312 -7.03 17.05 19.46
CA PRO A 312 -7.78 16.74 20.67
C PRO A 312 -9.30 16.80 20.45
N THR A 313 -9.80 17.50 19.42
CA THR A 313 -11.26 17.60 19.20
C THR A 313 -11.83 16.35 18.55
N LYS A 314 -10.99 15.53 17.92
CA LYS A 314 -11.37 14.24 17.30
C LYS A 314 -10.99 13.03 18.17
N CYS A 315 -10.03 13.19 19.08
CA CYS A 315 -9.47 12.07 19.83
C CYS A 315 -10.42 11.58 20.92
N THR A 316 -10.80 10.32 20.86
CA THR A 316 -11.62 9.64 21.89
C THR A 316 -10.80 9.00 23.00
N ALA A 317 -9.47 9.22 23.04
CA ALA A 317 -8.55 8.57 23.98
C ALA A 317 -8.65 7.02 23.99
N CYS A 318 -8.94 6.40 22.84
CA CYS A 318 -9.09 4.94 22.73
C CYS A 318 -7.79 4.14 22.93
N GLY A 319 -6.63 4.79 22.83
CA GLY A 319 -5.32 4.18 23.09
C GLY A 319 -4.69 3.37 21.95
N THR A 320 -5.34 3.26 20.77
CA THR A 320 -4.76 2.53 19.63
C THR A 320 -3.36 3.03 19.26
N CYS A 321 -3.13 4.35 19.27
CA CYS A 321 -1.81 4.90 18.95
C CYS A 321 -0.71 4.48 19.96
N VAL A 322 -1.07 4.33 21.24
CA VAL A 322 -0.16 3.87 22.31
C VAL A 322 0.15 2.39 22.13
N SER A 323 -0.87 1.56 21.86
CA SER A 323 -0.66 0.11 21.71
C SER A 323 0.21 -0.23 20.51
N VAL A 324 -0.02 0.42 19.37
CA VAL A 324 0.67 0.13 18.10
C VAL A 324 2.04 0.82 17.98
N CYS A 325 2.40 1.72 18.91
CA CYS A 325 3.70 2.37 18.87
C CYS A 325 4.80 1.30 19.05
N PRO A 326 5.70 1.10 18.08
CA PRO A 326 6.62 -0.02 18.13
C PRO A 326 7.87 0.29 18.98
N VAL A 327 8.13 1.56 19.28
CA VAL A 327 9.28 2.00 20.09
C VAL A 327 9.08 1.60 21.55
N ASP A 328 10.17 1.17 22.21
CA ASP A 328 10.21 0.91 23.65
C ASP A 328 11.35 1.70 24.31
N PRO A 329 11.09 2.55 25.33
CA PRO A 329 9.77 2.96 25.81
C PRO A 329 8.91 3.65 24.74
N LYS A 330 7.58 3.53 24.85
CA LYS A 330 6.62 4.07 23.88
C LYS A 330 6.88 5.55 23.59
N ALA A 331 6.84 5.92 22.31
CA ALA A 331 7.01 7.30 21.85
C ALA A 331 5.69 8.11 21.87
N VAL A 332 4.57 7.48 22.21
CA VAL A 332 3.29 8.12 22.49
C VAL A 332 2.64 7.40 23.65
N ASP A 333 2.31 8.14 24.71
CA ASP A 333 1.83 7.56 25.97
C ASP A 333 0.95 8.55 26.75
N TRP A 334 0.35 8.08 27.85
CA TRP A 334 -0.58 8.81 28.73
C TRP A 334 0.13 9.76 29.70
N ALA A 335 1.06 10.59 29.21
CA ALA A 335 1.85 11.52 30.05
C ALA A 335 0.98 12.48 30.88
N ASN A 336 -0.22 12.82 30.39
CA ASN A 336 -1.18 13.70 31.08
C ASN A 336 -2.34 12.91 31.75
N GLY A 337 -2.20 11.59 31.93
CA GLY A 337 -3.25 10.71 32.46
C GLY A 337 -4.06 9.99 31.38
N LYS A 338 -4.79 8.93 31.79
CA LYS A 338 -5.71 8.20 30.92
C LYS A 338 -7.03 8.97 30.78
N GLY A 339 -7.69 8.85 29.63
CA GLY A 339 -8.97 9.53 29.34
C GLY A 339 -8.84 10.91 28.69
N VAL A 340 -7.61 11.41 28.51
CA VAL A 340 -7.28 12.58 27.68
C VAL A 340 -6.40 12.14 26.50
N PRO A 341 -6.26 12.93 25.43
CA PRO A 341 -5.40 12.57 24.31
C PRO A 341 -3.96 12.26 24.76
N PRO A 342 -3.36 11.13 24.30
CA PRO A 342 -1.99 10.79 24.65
C PRO A 342 -1.00 11.77 24.00
N VAL A 343 0.22 11.83 24.52
CA VAL A 343 1.24 12.81 24.10
C VAL A 343 2.41 12.11 23.44
N HIS A 344 2.86 12.65 22.32
CA HIS A 344 4.05 12.16 21.63
C HIS A 344 5.34 12.69 22.27
N ASP A 345 6.26 11.80 22.61
CA ASP A 345 7.67 12.12 22.83
C ASP A 345 8.40 12.08 21.48
N TYR A 346 8.66 13.25 20.92
CA TYR A 346 9.37 13.39 19.65
C TYR A 346 10.87 13.13 19.71
N GLY A 347 11.47 13.02 20.90
CA GLY A 347 12.84 12.55 21.06
C GLY A 347 12.95 11.03 20.83
N ARG A 348 11.87 10.29 21.15
CA ARG A 348 11.78 8.83 20.95
C ARG A 348 11.11 8.43 19.64
N CYS A 349 10.27 9.30 19.09
CA CYS A 349 9.48 8.99 17.89
C CYS A 349 10.37 8.80 16.65
N ILE A 350 10.39 7.57 16.14
CA ILE A 350 11.15 7.21 14.94
C ILE A 350 10.54 7.69 13.62
N ARG A 351 9.34 8.30 13.63
CA ARG A 351 8.59 8.74 12.44
C ARG A 351 8.12 7.58 11.54
N CYS A 352 7.72 6.45 12.13
CA CYS A 352 7.09 5.36 11.38
C CYS A 352 5.62 5.62 11.00
N TYR A 353 4.97 6.60 11.65
CA TYR A 353 3.56 6.97 11.44
C TYR A 353 2.50 5.88 11.72
N CYS A 354 2.86 4.73 12.31
CA CYS A 354 1.89 3.67 12.66
C CYS A 354 0.70 4.17 13.49
N CYS A 355 0.93 5.14 14.38
CA CYS A 355 -0.14 5.77 15.17
C CYS A 355 -1.15 6.51 14.29
N GLN A 356 -0.69 7.23 13.26
CA GLN A 356 -1.52 7.95 12.31
C GLN A 356 -2.27 6.98 11.40
N GLU A 357 -1.57 5.98 10.88
CA GLU A 357 -2.13 4.93 10.02
C GLU A 357 -3.28 4.17 10.69
N LEU A 358 -3.17 3.88 11.98
CA LEU A 358 -4.10 3.02 12.71
C LEU A 358 -5.13 3.76 13.59
N CYS A 359 -5.09 5.10 13.62
CA CYS A 359 -6.05 5.88 14.41
C CYS A 359 -7.50 5.68 13.90
N PRO A 360 -8.43 5.14 14.73
CA PRO A 360 -9.80 4.89 14.28
C PRO A 360 -10.59 6.16 14.02
N GLU A 361 -10.33 7.21 14.81
CA GLU A 361 -11.01 8.51 14.72
C GLU A 361 -10.39 9.44 13.68
N ARG A 362 -9.32 9.01 12.98
CA ARG A 362 -8.55 9.88 12.07
C ARG A 362 -8.10 11.18 12.75
N ALA A 363 -7.80 11.08 14.04
CA ALA A 363 -7.45 12.21 14.91
C ALA A 363 -5.96 12.54 14.90
N ILE A 364 -5.16 11.99 13.98
CA ILE A 364 -3.71 12.22 13.94
C ILE A 364 -3.32 12.67 12.55
N ASP A 365 -2.80 13.90 12.46
CA ASP A 365 -2.33 14.49 11.20
C ASP A 365 -0.80 14.43 11.11
N VAL A 366 -0.28 14.33 9.89
CA VAL A 366 1.14 14.59 9.63
C VAL A 366 1.33 16.09 9.42
N ARG A 367 2.06 16.74 10.33
CA ARG A 367 2.33 18.18 10.25
C ARG A 367 3.83 18.44 10.13
N VAL A 368 4.18 19.32 9.20
CA VAL A 368 5.51 19.87 9.09
C VAL A 368 5.66 21.02 10.11
N PRO A 369 6.70 21.01 10.96
CA PRO A 369 6.96 22.12 11.87
C PRO A 369 7.20 23.44 11.11
N PRO A 370 7.01 24.62 11.74
CA PRO A 370 7.12 25.91 11.04
C PRO A 370 8.48 26.15 10.37
N LEU A 371 9.59 25.76 11.01
CA LEU A 371 10.93 25.89 10.42
C LEU A 371 11.09 24.98 9.20
N GLY A 372 10.60 23.73 9.27
CA GLY A 372 10.51 22.85 8.11
C GLY A 372 9.72 23.48 6.96
N ARG A 373 8.52 24.02 7.24
CA ARG A 373 7.69 24.70 6.23
C ARG A 373 8.42 25.85 5.55
N PHE A 374 9.13 26.68 6.31
CA PHE A 374 9.91 27.79 5.76
C PHE A 374 11.06 27.31 4.86
N LEU A 375 11.76 26.24 5.25
CA LEU A 375 12.84 25.64 4.45
C LEU A 375 12.30 24.95 3.20
N HIS A 376 11.12 24.31 3.27
CA HIS A 376 10.50 23.63 2.13
C HIS A 376 9.88 24.59 1.12
N ALA A 377 9.35 25.75 1.56
CA ALA A 377 8.73 26.73 0.66
C ALA A 377 9.73 27.48 -0.23
N ARG A 378 11.04 27.24 -0.05
CA ARG A 378 12.15 27.86 -0.79
C ARG A 378 12.88 26.89 -1.73
N GLN A 379 12.40 25.66 -1.82
CA GLN A 379 12.86 24.61 -2.73
C GLN A 379 11.73 24.34 -3.72
#